data_AF-A0A9X3J4C8-F1
#
_entry.id   AF-A0A9X3J4C8-F1
#
_cell.length_a   1.000
_cell.length_b   1.000
_cell.length_c   1.000
_cell.angle_alpha   90.00
_cell.angle_beta   90.00
_cell.angle_gamma   90.00
#
_symmetry.space_group_name_H-M   'P 1'
#
loop_
_entity.id
_entity.type
_entity.pdbx_description
1 polymer ?
#
loop_
_entity_poly.entity_id
_entity_poly.type
_entity_poly.pdbx_seq_one_letter_code
_entity_poly.pdbx_strand_id
1 'polypeptide(L)'
;MLLDEGDGPHTVVWSSTRDGTPASARVRWVLDCSGRNRFLAKKMKHAVDMDDGFQTTAAWGQFSGVTDALFGERWVFDDEDGEKSSRDYFTVHMWGEGYWIWVIRLGGDRISIGVTWTSACRRQAPRCERSSGTSCAVTRCWTDSSPRTPCSSFAATATCNT
;
A
#
# COMPACT_ATOMS: atom_id res chain seq x y z
N MET A 1 17.38 25.66 -8.49
CA MET A 1 16.19 26.35 -7.95
C MET A 1 16.61 27.27 -6.82
N LEU A 2 16.20 28.53 -6.92
CA LEU A 2 16.41 29.61 -5.95
C LEU A 2 15.02 30.10 -5.53
N LEU A 3 14.72 30.03 -4.23
CA LEU A 3 13.50 30.57 -3.67
C LEU A 3 13.82 31.94 -3.08
N ASP A 4 13.18 32.98 -3.62
CA ASP A 4 13.16 34.29 -2.98
C ASP A 4 12.41 34.22 -1.62
N GLU A 5 12.98 34.85 -0.59
CA GLU A 5 12.38 34.94 0.75
C GLU A 5 11.58 36.25 0.95
N GLY A 6 11.63 37.17 -0.02
CA GLY A 6 10.82 38.38 -0.07
C GLY A 6 9.63 38.24 -1.03
N ASP A 7 9.25 39.34 -1.69
CA ASP A 7 8.18 39.37 -2.71
C ASP A 7 8.73 39.24 -4.15
N GLY A 8 10.01 38.86 -4.28
CA GLY A 8 10.66 38.64 -5.57
C GLY A 8 10.23 37.32 -6.24
N PRO A 9 10.38 37.19 -7.57
CA PRO A 9 10.06 35.94 -8.25
C PRO A 9 11.09 34.84 -7.90
N HIS A 10 10.59 33.66 -7.56
CA HIS A 10 11.42 32.47 -7.44
C HIS A 10 11.96 32.04 -8.81
N THR A 11 13.11 31.39 -8.83
CA THR A 11 13.70 30.80 -10.05
C THR A 11 13.74 29.27 -9.93
N VAL A 12 12.92 28.59 -10.72
CA VAL A 12 12.92 27.13 -10.83
C VAL A 12 13.84 26.71 -11.97
N VAL A 13 14.63 25.67 -11.75
CA VAL A 13 15.55 25.11 -12.75
C VAL A 13 15.30 23.61 -12.78
N TRP A 14 15.14 23.06 -13.98
CA TRP A 14 14.93 21.62 -14.20
C TRP A 14 15.70 21.18 -15.44
N SER A 15 15.96 19.88 -15.57
CA SER A 15 16.52 19.27 -16.76
C SER A 15 15.73 18.01 -17.07
N SER A 16 15.40 17.76 -18.33
CA SER A 16 14.76 16.50 -18.68
C SER A 16 15.80 15.38 -18.67
N THR A 17 15.35 14.18 -18.29
CA THR A 17 16.21 12.98 -18.26
C THR A 17 16.54 12.46 -19.66
N ARG A 18 15.87 12.95 -20.71
CA ARG A 18 16.10 12.50 -22.10
C ARG A 18 17.20 13.29 -22.82
N ASP A 19 17.30 14.58 -22.56
CA ASP A 19 18.13 15.54 -23.29
C ASP A 19 19.14 16.27 -22.38
N GLY A 20 18.99 16.18 -21.06
CA GLY A 20 19.91 16.74 -20.07
C GLY A 20 20.02 18.27 -20.08
N THR A 21 19.29 18.95 -20.96
CA THR A 21 19.43 20.38 -21.17
C THR A 21 18.73 21.13 -20.04
N PRO A 22 19.44 21.99 -19.29
CA PRO A 22 18.84 22.74 -18.20
C PRO A 22 17.93 23.84 -18.75
N ALA A 23 16.71 23.87 -18.24
CA ALA A 23 15.72 24.93 -18.46
C ALA A 23 15.44 25.66 -17.15
N SER A 24 14.96 26.90 -17.25
CA SER A 24 14.60 27.70 -16.07
C SER A 24 13.38 28.58 -16.30
N ALA A 25 12.67 28.89 -15.23
CA ALA A 25 11.52 29.80 -15.24
C ALA A 25 11.50 30.65 -13.97
N ARG A 26 11.03 31.90 -14.11
CA ARG A 26 10.71 32.78 -13.00
C ARG A 26 9.22 32.69 -12.68
N VAL A 27 8.88 32.42 -11.42
CA VAL A 27 7.51 32.19 -10.96
C VAL A 27 7.25 32.87 -9.63
N ARG A 28 6.00 33.22 -9.36
CA ARG A 28 5.59 33.80 -8.07
C ARG A 28 5.32 32.75 -6.99
N TRP A 29 4.91 31.55 -7.40
CA TRP A 29 4.55 30.47 -6.50
C TRP A 29 5.18 29.17 -6.95
N VAL A 30 5.60 28.35 -5.99
CA VAL A 30 6.04 26.98 -6.22
C VAL A 30 5.26 26.06 -5.30
N LEU A 31 4.62 25.05 -5.87
CA LEU A 31 3.96 23.98 -5.13
C LEU A 31 4.81 22.71 -5.23
N ASP A 32 5.15 22.10 -4.09
CA ASP A 32 5.87 20.83 -4.05
C ASP A 32 4.89 19.66 -4.12
N CYS A 33 4.76 19.06 -5.30
CA CYS A 33 3.94 17.87 -5.55
C CYS A 33 4.77 16.57 -5.55
N SER A 34 5.95 16.55 -4.92
CA SER A 34 6.87 15.39 -4.95
C SER A 34 6.47 14.24 -4.01
N GLY A 35 5.36 14.35 -3.28
CA GLY A 35 4.82 13.31 -2.41
C GLY A 35 5.84 12.85 -1.36
N ARG A 36 6.07 11.53 -1.27
CA ARG A 36 7.01 10.92 -0.31
C ARG A 36 8.46 11.39 -0.47
N ASN A 37 8.83 11.95 -1.63
CA ASN A 37 10.17 12.47 -1.83
C ASN A 37 10.43 13.73 -0.98
N ARG A 38 9.38 14.51 -0.64
CA ARG A 38 9.44 15.70 0.22
C ARG A 38 10.55 16.67 -0.22
N PHE A 39 10.68 16.89 -1.53
CA PHE A 39 11.83 17.54 -2.15
C PHE A 39 12.13 18.91 -1.55
N LEU A 40 11.13 19.80 -1.50
CA LEU A 40 11.32 21.16 -1.02
C LEU A 40 11.49 21.19 0.49
N ALA A 41 10.70 20.40 1.23
CA ALA A 41 10.84 20.30 2.68
C ALA A 41 12.25 19.85 3.11
N LYS A 42 12.84 18.86 2.42
CA LYS A 42 14.22 18.44 2.68
C LYS A 42 15.23 19.51 2.32
N LYS A 43 15.08 20.14 1.14
CA LYS A 43 15.98 21.19 0.68
C LYS A 43 16.00 22.41 1.60
N MET A 44 14.84 22.79 2.14
CA MET A 44 14.68 23.91 3.06
C MET A 44 14.93 23.52 4.53
N LYS A 45 15.32 22.26 4.82
CA LYS A 45 15.50 21.74 6.19
C LYS A 45 14.25 21.89 7.07
N HIS A 46 13.07 21.85 6.45
CA HIS A 46 11.77 21.83 7.13
C HIS A 46 11.21 20.40 7.26
N ALA A 47 11.97 19.39 6.84
CA ALA A 47 11.57 18.00 7.01
C ALA A 47 11.62 17.61 8.49
N VAL A 48 10.46 17.31 9.05
CA VAL A 48 10.32 16.72 10.39
C VAL A 48 10.51 15.20 10.30
N ASP A 49 11.25 14.65 11.26
CA ASP A 49 11.43 13.22 11.47
C ASP A 49 10.11 12.59 11.95
N MET A 50 9.75 11.46 11.32
CA MET A 50 8.55 10.72 11.67
C MET A 50 8.96 9.58 12.60
N ASP A 51 9.16 9.87 13.89
CA ASP A 51 9.43 8.89 14.95
C ASP A 51 8.33 8.87 16.01
N ASP A 52 7.08 8.89 15.55
CA ASP A 52 5.88 8.86 16.39
C ASP A 52 5.50 7.44 16.84
N GLY A 53 6.36 6.45 16.61
CA GLY A 53 6.08 5.03 16.86
C GLY A 53 5.14 4.37 15.84
N PHE A 54 4.57 5.10 14.88
CA PHE A 54 3.66 4.58 13.86
C PHE A 54 4.37 4.19 12.57
N GLN A 55 5.45 3.42 12.70
CA GLN A 55 6.21 2.92 11.55
C GLN A 55 5.52 1.71 10.92
N THR A 56 4.76 1.99 9.86
CA THR A 56 4.10 0.96 9.05
C THR A 56 4.86 0.67 7.76
N THR A 57 4.96 -0.60 7.39
CA THR A 57 5.43 -1.04 6.07
C THR A 57 4.27 -1.64 5.29
N ALA A 58 4.30 -1.55 3.96
CA ALA A 58 3.31 -2.17 3.11
C ALA A 58 3.94 -2.98 1.96
N ALA A 59 3.24 -4.03 1.54
CA ALA A 59 3.53 -4.81 0.34
C ALA A 59 2.21 -4.99 -0.43
N TRP A 60 2.25 -4.83 -1.75
CA TRP A 60 1.03 -4.84 -2.56
C TRP A 60 1.29 -5.35 -3.98
N GLY A 61 0.20 -5.76 -4.63
CA GLY A 61 0.17 -6.13 -6.05
C GLY A 61 -1.12 -5.64 -6.71
N GLN A 62 -1.08 -5.51 -8.04
CA GLN A 62 -2.28 -5.48 -8.87
C GLN A 62 -2.38 -6.80 -9.62
N PHE A 63 -3.59 -7.35 -9.65
CA PHE A 63 -3.89 -8.62 -10.31
C PHE A 63 -4.97 -8.38 -11.36
N SER A 64 -4.92 -9.11 -12.46
CA SER A 64 -5.88 -9.06 -13.56
C SER A 64 -6.68 -10.35 -13.67
N GLY A 65 -7.71 -10.35 -14.53
CA GLY A 65 -8.63 -11.49 -14.67
C GLY A 65 -9.66 -11.57 -13.55
N VAL A 66 -9.91 -10.45 -12.87
CA VAL A 66 -10.85 -10.37 -11.75
C VAL A 66 -12.22 -9.93 -12.24
N THR A 67 -13.01 -10.89 -12.71
CA THR A 67 -14.36 -10.68 -13.24
C THR A 67 -15.43 -10.77 -12.15
N ASP A 68 -16.66 -10.36 -12.46
CA ASP A 68 -17.81 -10.43 -11.54
C ASP A 68 -18.05 -11.83 -10.98
N ALA A 69 -17.70 -12.89 -11.74
CA ALA A 69 -17.89 -14.28 -11.34
C ALA A 69 -17.09 -14.69 -10.09
N LEU A 70 -16.05 -13.93 -9.70
CA LEU A 70 -15.27 -14.19 -8.49
C LEU A 70 -15.92 -13.64 -7.21
N PHE A 71 -16.92 -12.76 -7.35
CA PHE A 71 -17.60 -12.10 -6.23
C PHE A 71 -18.98 -12.74 -5.99
N GLY A 72 -18.97 -13.89 -5.29
CA GLY A 72 -20.19 -14.61 -4.91
C GLY A 72 -20.80 -14.15 -3.58
N GLU A 73 -21.72 -14.95 -3.02
CA GLU A 73 -22.47 -14.60 -1.80
C GLU A 73 -21.62 -14.17 -0.60
N ARG A 74 -20.39 -14.70 -0.46
CA ARG A 74 -19.46 -14.28 0.61
C ARG A 74 -19.06 -12.80 0.54
N TRP A 75 -19.17 -12.21 -0.65
CA TRP A 75 -18.91 -10.80 -0.88
C TRP A 75 -20.14 -9.93 -0.65
N VAL A 76 -21.32 -10.50 -0.36
CA VAL A 76 -22.53 -9.73 -0.05
C VAL A 76 -22.59 -9.40 1.43
N PHE A 77 -22.79 -8.12 1.74
CA PHE A 77 -23.08 -7.61 3.07
C PHE A 77 -24.57 -7.31 3.17
N ASP A 78 -25.24 -7.96 4.11
CA ASP A 78 -26.58 -7.61 4.56
C ASP A 78 -26.44 -6.57 5.68
N ASP A 79 -27.07 -5.41 5.53
CA ASP A 79 -27.13 -4.41 6.60
C ASP A 79 -28.25 -4.71 7.60
N GLU A 80 -28.37 -3.85 8.62
CA GLU A 80 -29.35 -4.02 9.70
C GLU A 80 -30.81 -3.90 9.22
N ASP A 81 -31.03 -3.23 8.10
CA ASP A 81 -32.35 -3.03 7.48
C ASP A 81 -32.69 -4.14 6.47
N GLY A 82 -31.75 -5.06 6.21
CA GLY A 82 -31.90 -6.18 5.30
C GLY A 82 -31.56 -5.85 3.83
N GLU A 83 -30.98 -4.69 3.56
CA GLU A 83 -30.49 -4.32 2.24
C GLU A 83 -29.18 -5.04 1.93
N LYS A 84 -29.04 -5.47 0.68
CA LYS A 84 -27.89 -6.24 0.20
C LYS A 84 -26.96 -5.37 -0.61
N SER A 85 -25.71 -5.30 -0.18
CA SER A 85 -24.65 -4.59 -0.90
C SER A 85 -23.47 -5.50 -1.19
N SER A 86 -22.90 -5.39 -2.39
CA SER A 86 -21.71 -6.15 -2.75
C SER A 86 -20.44 -5.44 -2.29
N ARG A 87 -19.62 -6.12 -1.50
CA ARG A 87 -18.38 -5.59 -0.91
C ARG A 87 -17.34 -5.22 -1.96
N ASP A 88 -17.39 -5.80 -3.15
CA ASP A 88 -16.44 -5.50 -4.24
C ASP A 88 -16.62 -4.08 -4.83
N TYR A 89 -17.74 -3.42 -4.56
CA TYR A 89 -17.95 -2.00 -4.87
C TYR A 89 -17.31 -1.05 -3.86
N PHE A 90 -16.72 -1.57 -2.79
CA PHE A 90 -16.12 -0.79 -1.72
C PHE A 90 -14.63 -1.12 -1.54
N THR A 91 -13.90 -0.20 -0.92
CA THR A 91 -12.56 -0.47 -0.40
C THR A 91 -12.68 -1.36 0.84
N VAL A 92 -12.48 -2.66 0.66
CA VAL A 92 -12.58 -3.61 1.76
C VAL A 92 -11.31 -3.60 2.60
N HIS A 93 -11.47 -3.49 3.92
CA HIS A 93 -10.38 -3.58 4.88
C HIS A 93 -10.57 -4.84 5.72
N MET A 94 -9.59 -5.76 5.68
CA MET A 94 -9.53 -6.90 6.58
C MET A 94 -8.38 -6.64 7.57
N TRP A 95 -8.66 -6.55 8.86
CA TRP A 95 -7.66 -6.23 9.86
C TRP A 95 -7.45 -7.36 10.86
N GLY A 96 -6.29 -7.34 11.50
CA GLY A 96 -5.95 -8.16 12.64
C GLY A 96 -4.96 -7.43 13.54
N GLU A 97 -4.38 -8.14 14.51
CA GLU A 97 -3.43 -7.53 15.43
C GLU A 97 -2.18 -7.05 14.69
N GLY A 98 -1.96 -5.73 14.64
CA GLY A 98 -0.75 -5.12 14.10
C GLY A 98 -0.66 -5.07 12.56
N TYR A 99 -1.72 -5.46 11.83
CA TYR A 99 -1.78 -5.39 10.37
C TYR A 99 -3.20 -5.15 9.84
N TRP A 100 -3.29 -4.69 8.60
CA TRP A 100 -4.52 -4.70 7.82
C TRP A 100 -4.25 -4.92 6.33
N ILE A 101 -5.23 -5.46 5.63
CA ILE A 101 -5.20 -5.76 4.20
C ILE A 101 -6.27 -4.91 3.53
N TRP A 102 -5.91 -4.22 2.45
CA TRP A 102 -6.89 -3.61 1.55
C TRP A 102 -7.18 -4.53 0.38
N VAL A 103 -8.44 -4.53 -0.06
CA VAL A 103 -8.86 -5.12 -1.32
C VAL A 103 -9.70 -4.08 -2.06
N ILE A 104 -9.23 -3.68 -3.24
CA ILE A 104 -9.80 -2.58 -4.02
C ILE A 104 -10.01 -3.05 -5.44
N ARG A 105 -11.27 -3.19 -5.86
CA ARG A 105 -11.59 -3.46 -7.25
C ARG A 105 -11.24 -2.24 -8.11
N LEU A 106 -10.56 -2.49 -9.22
CA LEU A 106 -10.13 -1.48 -10.18
C LEU A 106 -10.83 -1.71 -11.53
N GLY A 107 -10.84 -0.68 -12.38
CA GLY A 107 -11.34 -0.83 -13.75
C GLY A 107 -10.50 -1.80 -14.60
N GLY A 108 -11.20 -2.51 -15.50
CA GLY A 108 -10.61 -3.45 -16.47
C GLY A 108 -10.28 -4.82 -15.89
N ASP A 109 -11.20 -5.41 -15.12
CA ASP A 109 -11.05 -6.72 -14.46
C ASP A 109 -9.76 -6.84 -13.66
N ARG A 110 -9.45 -5.79 -12.90
CA ARG A 110 -8.28 -5.70 -12.04
C ARG A 110 -8.66 -5.52 -10.60
N ILE A 111 -7.76 -5.91 -9.71
CA ILE A 111 -7.86 -5.69 -8.28
C ILE A 111 -6.51 -5.27 -7.72
N SER A 112 -6.51 -4.31 -6.79
CA SER A 112 -5.35 -4.02 -5.95
C SER A 112 -5.54 -4.70 -4.61
N ILE A 113 -4.55 -5.49 -4.21
CA ILE A 113 -4.49 -6.09 -2.88
C ILE A 113 -3.16 -5.69 -2.25
N GLY A 114 -3.19 -5.28 -1.00
CA GLY A 114 -1.98 -5.03 -0.25
C GLY A 114 -2.18 -5.19 1.24
N VAL A 115 -1.07 -5.44 1.92
CA VAL A 115 -1.00 -5.59 3.36
C VAL A 115 -0.13 -4.48 3.92
N THR A 116 -0.59 -3.86 5.00
CA THR A 116 0.19 -2.95 5.83
C THR A 116 0.38 -3.58 7.20
N TRP A 117 1.58 -3.50 7.75
CA TRP A 117 1.87 -3.97 9.10
C TRP A 117 2.79 -3.02 9.84
N THR A 118 2.69 -3.02 11.17
CA THR A 118 3.59 -2.27 12.05
C THR A 118 4.90 -3.04 12.26
N SER A 119 5.98 -2.32 12.56
CA SER A 119 7.25 -2.93 12.97
C SER A 119 7.11 -3.87 14.19
N ALA A 120 6.13 -3.64 15.06
CA ALA A 120 5.80 -4.52 16.19
C ALA A 120 5.31 -5.92 15.74
N CYS A 121 4.52 -5.99 14.66
CA CYS A 121 4.03 -7.24 14.07
C CYS A 121 5.16 -8.14 13.53
N ARG A 122 6.33 -7.57 13.22
CA ARG A 122 7.50 -8.29 12.68
C ARG A 122 8.01 -9.40 13.61
N ARG A 123 7.71 -9.34 14.91
CA ARG A 123 8.14 -10.36 15.90
C ARG A 123 7.33 -11.67 15.82
N GLN A 124 6.20 -11.69 15.11
CA GLN A 124 5.31 -12.85 15.04
C GLN A 124 5.33 -13.59 13.70
N ALA A 125 5.99 -13.04 12.67
CA ALA A 125 6.11 -13.71 11.37
C ALA A 125 7.07 -14.91 11.48
N PRO A 126 6.67 -16.13 11.08
CA PRO A 126 7.57 -17.27 11.04
C PRO A 126 8.75 -16.96 10.11
N ARG A 127 9.97 -17.17 10.60
CA ARG A 127 11.20 -17.05 9.81
C ARG A 127 11.09 -18.08 8.67
N CYS A 128 11.07 -17.63 7.41
CA CYS A 128 11.23 -18.56 6.26
C CYS A 128 12.66 -19.11 6.35
N GLU A 129 12.81 -20.29 6.95
CA GLU A 129 14.03 -21.07 6.88
C GLU A 129 14.17 -21.56 5.43
N ARG A 130 15.32 -21.30 4.81
CA ARG A 130 15.62 -21.83 3.48
C ARG A 130 15.76 -23.34 3.59
N SER A 131 14.66 -24.08 3.42
CA SER A 131 14.77 -25.47 3.00
C SER A 131 15.26 -25.46 1.56
N SER A 132 16.28 -26.25 1.27
CA SER A 132 16.79 -26.51 -0.08
C SER A 132 15.67 -27.04 -0.99
N GLY A 133 14.97 -26.15 -1.67
CA GLY A 133 13.85 -26.45 -2.56
C GLY A 133 13.02 -25.19 -2.83
N THR A 134 12.59 -24.98 -4.07
CA THR A 134 11.99 -23.74 -4.63
C THR A 134 10.57 -23.41 -4.11
N SER A 135 10.24 -23.79 -2.88
CA SER A 135 8.91 -23.61 -2.29
C SER A 135 9.03 -23.36 -0.78
N CYS A 136 8.75 -22.13 -0.33
CA CYS A 136 8.54 -21.84 1.09
C CYS A 136 7.04 -21.99 1.36
N ALA A 137 6.64 -23.12 1.96
CA ALA A 137 5.26 -23.31 2.44
C ALA A 137 5.11 -22.60 3.78
N VAL A 138 4.43 -21.46 3.81
CA VAL A 138 4.07 -20.78 5.06
C VAL A 138 2.78 -21.39 5.58
N THR A 139 2.90 -22.45 6.37
CA THR A 139 1.77 -23.02 7.10
C THR A 139 1.75 -22.45 8.51
N ARG A 140 0.97 -21.39 8.73
CA ARG A 140 0.40 -21.14 10.05
C ARG A 140 -1.09 -20.91 9.91
N CYS A 141 -1.85 -21.77 10.58
CA CYS A 141 -3.27 -21.57 10.83
C CYS A 141 -3.44 -20.24 11.55
N TRP A 142 -4.26 -19.36 10.97
CA TRP A 142 -4.77 -18.18 11.65
C TRP A 142 -5.67 -18.67 12.77
N THR A 143 -5.16 -18.68 14.01
CA THR A 143 -6.00 -18.93 15.17
C THR A 143 -6.89 -17.73 15.38
N ASP A 144 -8.14 -17.85 14.96
CA ASP A 144 -9.24 -17.10 15.57
C ASP A 144 -9.23 -17.42 17.08
N SER A 145 -9.38 -16.41 17.93
CA SER A 145 -9.41 -16.58 19.39
C SER A 145 -10.72 -17.24 19.88
N SER A 146 -11.56 -17.73 18.96
CA SER A 146 -12.78 -18.47 19.25
C SER A 146 -12.57 -20.00 19.16
N PRO A 147 -12.84 -20.77 20.23
CA PRO A 147 -12.54 -22.20 20.28
C PRO A 147 -13.47 -23.13 19.47
N ARG A 148 -14.20 -22.65 18.45
CA ARG A 148 -15.30 -23.46 17.84
C ARG A 148 -15.43 -23.49 16.31
N THR A 149 -14.40 -23.17 15.52
CA THR A 149 -14.52 -23.31 14.05
C THR A 149 -13.36 -24.12 13.44
N PRO A 150 -13.62 -25.18 12.65
CA PRO A 150 -12.57 -25.91 11.95
C PRO A 150 -11.92 -25.02 10.88
N CYS A 151 -10.58 -25.02 10.85
CA CYS A 151 -9.76 -24.22 9.96
C CYS A 151 -9.93 -24.69 8.49
N SER A 152 -10.52 -23.86 7.62
CA SER A 152 -10.39 -24.07 6.17
C SER A 152 -9.02 -23.56 5.73
N SER A 153 -8.14 -24.46 5.30
CA SER A 153 -6.82 -24.11 4.76
C SER A 153 -6.96 -23.36 3.44
N PHE A 154 -6.50 -22.12 3.38
CA PHE A 154 -6.26 -21.41 2.12
C PHE A 154 -4.75 -21.41 1.87
N ALA A 155 -4.30 -22.19 0.87
CA ALA A 155 -2.93 -22.16 0.40
C ALA A 155 -2.84 -21.14 -0.74
N ALA A 156 -2.18 -20.00 -0.49
CA ALA A 156 -1.82 -19.06 -1.55
C ALA A 156 -0.31 -19.17 -1.80
N THR A 157 0.08 -19.74 -2.93
CA THR A 157 1.47 -19.77 -3.38
C THR A 157 1.79 -18.43 -4.05
N ALA A 158 2.58 -17.59 -3.40
CA ALA A 158 3.14 -16.39 -4.01
C ALA A 158 4.56 -16.67 -4.49
N THR A 159 4.78 -16.67 -5.81
CA THR A 159 6.12 -16.70 -6.41
C THR A 159 6.68 -15.28 -6.39
N CYS A 160 7.74 -15.07 -5.62
CA CYS A 160 8.51 -13.82 -5.63
C CYS A 160 9.53 -13.92 -6.77
N ASN A 161 9.31 -13.20 -7.88
CA ASN A 161 10.35 -13.02 -8.89
C ASN A 161 11.28 -11.88 -8.42
N THR A 162 12.58 -12.19 -8.36
CA THR A 162 13.68 -11.27 -8.05
C THR A 162 13.88 -10.22 -9.11
#